data_AF-A0A354CWH9-F1
#
_entry.id   AF-A0A354CWH9-F1
#
_cell.length_a   1.000
_cell.length_b   1.000
_cell.length_c   1.000
_cell.angle_alpha   90.00
_cell.angle_beta   90.00
_cell.angle_gamma   90.00
#
_symmetry.space_group_name_H-M   'P 1'
#
loop_
_entity.id
_entity.type
_entity.pdbx_description
1 polymer ?
#
loop_
_entity_poly.entity_id
_entity_poly.type
_entity_poly.pdbx_seq_one_letter_code
_entity_poly.pdbx_strand_id
1 'polypeptide(L)'
;KTKPTQHSVGKLREIGLQAEVLICRTEKPFSESVREKIAQFCNVEPEAVIQALDVEDIYEVPLMFTKQKLDDTILKLLGLERPSHDLTEWKTRVVDRALHPKRRVAIAVVGKYVQLQDAYKSIYEA
;
A
#
# COMPACT_ATOMS: atom_id res chain seq x y z
N LYS A 1 7.99 -6.25 -14.56
CA LYS A 1 8.25 -7.68 -14.84
C LYS A 1 7.43 -8.51 -13.84
N THR A 2 6.63 -9.50 -14.25
CA THR A 2 5.71 -10.23 -13.35
C THR A 2 6.27 -11.53 -12.75
N LYS A 3 7.42 -12.01 -13.24
CA LYS A 3 8.02 -13.30 -12.83
C LYS A 3 8.32 -13.39 -11.32
N PRO A 4 8.87 -12.35 -10.64
CA PRO A 4 9.11 -12.44 -9.20
C PRO A 4 7.83 -12.68 -8.41
N THR A 5 6.75 -11.98 -8.75
CA THR A 5 5.42 -12.17 -8.14
C THR A 5 4.92 -13.59 -8.30
N GLN A 6 5.01 -14.15 -9.52
CA GLN A 6 4.60 -15.52 -9.81
C GLN A 6 5.40 -16.55 -9.00
N HIS A 7 6.71 -16.34 -8.86
CA HIS A 7 7.57 -17.20 -8.05
C HIS A 7 7.22 -17.15 -6.56
N SER A 8 6.99 -15.95 -6.01
CA SER A 8 6.60 -15.78 -4.60
C SER A 8 5.26 -16.45 -4.28
N VAL A 9 4.25 -16.32 -5.15
CA VAL A 9 2.97 -17.02 -4.96
C VAL A 9 3.13 -18.53 -5.08
N GLY A 10 3.96 -19.00 -6.02
CA GLY A 10 4.32 -20.42 -6.11
C GLY A 10 4.92 -20.96 -4.81
N LYS A 11 5.85 -20.21 -4.20
CA LYS A 11 6.46 -20.58 -2.91
C LYS A 11 5.48 -20.62 -1.74
N LEU A 12 4.52 -19.71 -1.69
CA LEU A 12 3.42 -19.77 -0.71
C LEU A 12 2.57 -21.04 -0.91
N ARG A 13 2.27 -21.38 -2.17
CA ARG A 13 1.48 -22.57 -2.50
C ARG A 13 2.22 -23.87 -2.18
N GLU A 14 3.54 -23.92 -2.38
CA GLU A 14 4.39 -25.07 -2.01
C GLU A 14 4.27 -25.44 -0.53
N ILE A 15 4.04 -24.45 0.35
CA ILE A 15 3.83 -24.68 1.79
C ILE A 15 2.35 -24.79 2.18
N GLY A 16 1.44 -24.88 1.21
CA GLY A 16 0.01 -25.04 1.44
C GLY A 16 -0.77 -23.75 1.69
N LEU A 17 -0.18 -22.57 1.44
CA LEU A 17 -0.86 -21.28 1.59
C LEU A 17 -1.33 -20.74 0.22
N GLN A 18 -2.59 -20.30 0.17
CA GLN A 18 -3.16 -19.61 -0.98
C GLN A 18 -3.31 -18.12 -0.67
N ALA A 19 -2.79 -17.28 -1.55
CA ALA A 19 -3.02 -15.84 -1.47
C ALA A 19 -4.42 -15.52 -2.01
N GLU A 20 -5.18 -14.72 -1.26
CA GLU A 20 -6.49 -14.21 -1.70
C GLU A 20 -6.37 -12.82 -2.34
N VAL A 21 -5.37 -12.04 -1.93
CA VAL A 21 -5.09 -10.68 -2.40
C VAL A 21 -3.59 -10.53 -2.65
N LEU A 22 -3.23 -9.84 -3.74
CA LEU A 22 -1.85 -9.55 -4.12
C LEU A 22 -1.61 -8.04 -4.13
N ILE A 23 -0.72 -7.58 -3.26
CA ILE A 23 -0.24 -6.20 -3.27
C ILE A 23 1.05 -6.14 -4.08
N CYS A 24 0.96 -5.62 -5.29
CA CYS A 24 2.05 -5.56 -6.24
C CYS A 24 2.73 -4.19 -6.18
N ARG A 25 3.86 -4.09 -5.47
CA ARG A 25 4.65 -2.85 -5.44
C ARG A 25 5.26 -2.55 -6.81
N THR A 26 5.11 -1.32 -7.28
CA THR A 26 5.58 -0.88 -8.60
C THR A 26 5.86 0.62 -8.63
N GLU A 27 6.92 1.04 -9.33
CA GLU A 27 7.22 2.47 -9.52
C GLU A 27 6.27 3.14 -10.52
N LYS A 28 5.71 2.35 -11.46
CA LYS A 28 4.83 2.83 -12.53
C LYS A 28 3.54 2.03 -12.57
N PRO A 29 2.41 2.65 -12.95
CA PRO A 29 1.16 1.91 -13.13
C PRO A 29 1.34 0.86 -14.23
N PHE A 30 0.79 -0.33 -14.00
CA PHE A 30 0.69 -1.36 -15.02
C PHE A 30 -0.73 -1.41 -15.60
N SER A 31 -0.81 -1.87 -16.85
CA SER A 31 -2.06 -1.99 -17.61
C SER A 31 -2.94 -3.10 -17.07
N GLU A 32 -4.23 -3.04 -17.41
CA GLU A 32 -5.20 -4.09 -17.06
C GLU A 32 -4.76 -5.47 -17.56
N SER A 33 -4.19 -5.53 -18.76
CA SER A 33 -3.65 -6.78 -19.31
C SER A 33 -2.53 -7.41 -18.47
N VAL A 34 -1.72 -6.59 -17.77
CA VAL A 34 -0.72 -7.09 -16.83
C VAL A 34 -1.40 -7.58 -15.55
N ARG A 35 -2.45 -6.88 -15.10
CA ARG A 35 -3.27 -7.28 -13.94
C ARG A 35 -3.89 -8.66 -14.15
N GLU A 36 -4.63 -8.82 -15.25
CA GLU A 36 -5.27 -10.07 -15.66
C GLU A 36 -4.26 -11.21 -15.75
N LYS A 37 -3.10 -10.94 -16.34
CA LYS A 37 -2.02 -11.92 -16.43
C LYS A 37 -1.54 -12.37 -15.06
N ILE A 38 -1.29 -11.44 -14.13
CA ILE A 38 -0.90 -11.77 -12.76
C ILE A 38 -1.99 -12.59 -12.07
N ALA A 39 -3.25 -12.16 -12.19
CA ALA A 39 -4.43 -12.82 -11.62
C ALA A 39 -4.53 -14.28 -12.08
N GLN A 40 -4.45 -14.49 -13.40
CA GLN A 40 -4.48 -15.82 -14.01
C GLN A 40 -3.34 -16.72 -13.53
N PHE A 41 -2.09 -16.24 -13.49
CA PHE A 41 -0.97 -17.06 -13.05
C PHE A 41 -0.98 -17.37 -11.55
N CYS A 42 -1.53 -16.46 -10.76
CA CYS A 42 -1.56 -16.58 -9.30
C CYS A 42 -2.85 -17.24 -8.79
N ASN A 43 -3.84 -17.45 -9.65
CA ASN A 43 -5.16 -17.98 -9.34
C ASN A 43 -5.90 -17.13 -8.29
N VAL A 44 -5.97 -15.82 -8.56
CA VAL A 44 -6.74 -14.84 -7.79
C VAL A 44 -7.64 -14.03 -8.73
N GLU A 45 -8.69 -13.43 -8.21
CA GLU A 45 -9.55 -12.52 -8.99
C GLU A 45 -8.75 -11.28 -9.44
N PRO A 46 -9.00 -10.73 -10.66
CA PRO A 46 -8.33 -9.52 -11.12
C PRO A 46 -8.45 -8.34 -10.16
N GLU A 47 -9.61 -8.17 -9.51
CA GLU A 47 -9.86 -7.12 -8.52
C GLU A 47 -9.03 -7.29 -7.24
N ALA A 48 -8.51 -8.50 -6.99
CA ALA A 48 -7.64 -8.79 -5.86
C ALA A 48 -6.16 -8.53 -6.18
N VAL A 49 -5.82 -8.09 -7.40
CA VAL A 49 -4.46 -7.67 -7.77
C VAL A 49 -4.35 -6.15 -7.67
N ILE A 50 -3.86 -5.70 -6.51
CA ILE A 50 -3.76 -4.29 -6.14
C ILE A 50 -2.38 -3.73 -6.50
N GLN A 51 -2.34 -2.58 -7.14
CA GLN A 51 -1.10 -1.85 -7.44
C GLN A 51 -0.69 -1.03 -6.22
N ALA A 52 0.49 -1.28 -5.67
CA ALA A 52 1.09 -0.40 -4.67
C ALA A 52 2.11 0.50 -5.36
N LEU A 53 1.65 1.65 -5.85
CA LEU A 53 2.53 2.67 -6.43
C LEU A 53 3.36 3.31 -5.33
N ASP A 54 4.58 3.72 -5.67
CA ASP A 54 5.33 4.60 -4.78
C ASP A 54 4.59 5.95 -4.70
N VAL A 55 4.43 6.44 -3.47
CA VAL A 55 3.75 7.68 -3.12
C VAL A 55 4.78 8.69 -2.58
N GLU A 56 4.46 9.99 -2.63
CA GLU A 56 5.36 11.03 -2.12
C GLU A 56 5.44 10.99 -0.60
N ASP A 57 4.30 10.70 0.04
CA ASP A 57 4.19 10.58 1.49
C ASP A 57 3.44 9.29 1.90
N ILE A 58 3.86 8.65 2.99
CA ILE A 58 3.26 7.42 3.52
C ILE A 58 1.77 7.58 3.85
N TYR A 59 1.32 8.79 4.18
CA TYR A 59 -0.07 9.08 4.50
C TYR A 59 -0.99 8.99 3.27
N GLU A 60 -0.46 8.94 2.05
CA GLU A 60 -1.24 8.73 0.82
C GLU A 60 -1.67 7.28 0.61
N VAL A 61 -0.98 6.32 1.24
CA VAL A 61 -1.19 4.87 1.03
C VAL A 61 -2.66 4.45 1.24
N PRO A 62 -3.36 4.87 2.31
CA PRO A 62 -4.78 4.52 2.49
C PRO A 62 -5.68 5.04 1.35
N LEU A 63 -5.41 6.23 0.83
CA LEU A 63 -6.19 6.82 -0.28
C LEU A 63 -5.98 6.03 -1.57
N MET A 64 -4.73 5.63 -1.85
CA MET A 64 -4.39 4.82 -3.01
C MET A 64 -5.07 3.45 -2.98
N PHE A 65 -5.09 2.79 -1.81
CA PHE A 65 -5.72 1.47 -1.67
C PHE A 65 -7.24 1.54 -1.74
N THR A 66 -7.85 2.56 -1.13
CA THR A 66 -9.30 2.79 -1.21
C THR A 66 -9.73 3.07 -2.66
N LYS A 67 -8.93 3.83 -3.41
CA LYS A 67 -9.17 4.06 -4.86
C LYS A 67 -9.17 2.77 -5.68
N GLN A 68 -8.43 1.76 -5.23
CA GLN A 68 -8.37 0.43 -5.85
C GLN A 68 -9.30 -0.60 -5.21
N LYS A 69 -10.18 -0.16 -4.28
CA LYS A 69 -11.18 -1.02 -3.63
C LYS A 69 -10.57 -2.21 -2.88
N LEU A 70 -9.35 -2.07 -2.37
CA LEU A 70 -8.70 -3.13 -1.60
C LEU A 70 -9.53 -3.51 -0.37
N ASP A 71 -10.03 -2.51 0.33
CA ASP A 71 -10.94 -2.61 1.46
C ASP A 71 -12.23 -3.36 1.11
N ASP A 72 -12.85 -3.05 -0.02
CA ASP A 72 -14.03 -3.79 -0.50
C ASP A 72 -13.73 -5.27 -0.77
N THR A 73 -12.59 -5.54 -1.41
CA THR A 73 -12.13 -6.91 -1.66
C THR A 73 -11.94 -7.65 -0.33
N ILE A 74 -11.26 -7.04 0.65
CA ILE A 74 -11.06 -7.67 1.97
C ILE A 74 -12.39 -7.92 2.70
N LEU A 75 -13.29 -6.94 2.72
CA LEU A 75 -14.60 -7.07 3.38
C LEU A 75 -15.43 -8.19 2.75
N LYS A 76 -15.43 -8.28 1.42
CA LYS A 76 -16.11 -9.37 0.68
C LYS A 76 -15.54 -10.74 1.05
N LEU A 77 -14.22 -10.88 1.08
CA LEU A 77 -13.55 -12.14 1.42
C LEU A 77 -13.82 -12.58 2.86
N LEU A 78 -13.93 -11.61 3.79
CA LEU A 78 -14.23 -11.88 5.19
C LEU A 78 -15.74 -12.01 5.48
N GLY A 79 -16.61 -11.76 4.50
CA GLY A 79 -18.06 -11.76 4.70
C GLY A 79 -18.55 -10.66 5.64
N LEU A 80 -17.87 -9.51 5.68
CA LEU A 80 -18.19 -8.39 6.56
C LEU A 80 -18.98 -7.31 5.81
N GLU A 81 -19.93 -6.69 6.51
CA GLU A 81 -20.63 -5.51 5.98
C GLU A 81 -19.69 -4.31 5.91
N ARG A 82 -19.81 -3.51 4.84
CA ARG A 82 -19.03 -2.29 4.67
C ARG A 82 -19.54 -1.21 5.61
N PRO A 83 -18.76 -0.77 6.62
CA PRO A 83 -19.11 0.42 7.37
C PRO A 83 -18.99 1.64 6.45
N SER A 84 -19.77 2.69 6.75
CA SER A 84 -19.53 4.00 6.15
C SER A 84 -18.09 4.43 6.45
N HIS A 85 -17.26 4.51 5.42
CA HIS A 85 -15.92 5.05 5.53
C HIS A 85 -15.80 6.25 4.59
N ASP A 86 -15.31 7.35 5.15
CA ASP A 86 -14.99 8.55 4.42
C ASP A 86 -13.57 8.97 4.81
N LEU A 87 -12.66 8.97 3.83
CA LEU A 87 -11.29 9.42 4.02
C LEU A 87 -11.11 10.91 3.70
N THR A 88 -12.18 11.68 3.58
CA THR A 88 -12.12 13.12 3.33
C THR A 88 -11.36 13.84 4.44
N GLU A 89 -11.58 13.49 5.71
CA GLU A 89 -10.81 14.07 6.81
C GLU A 89 -9.32 13.70 6.72
N TRP A 90 -9.01 12.44 6.42
CA TRP A 90 -7.63 11.98 6.25
C TRP A 90 -6.92 12.73 5.12
N LYS A 91 -7.57 12.85 3.97
CA LYS A 91 -7.06 13.60 2.82
C LYS A 91 -6.79 15.07 3.19
N THR A 92 -7.76 15.74 3.80
CA THR A 92 -7.69 17.19 4.05
C THR A 92 -6.84 17.59 5.25
N ARG A 93 -6.82 16.78 6.32
CA ARG A 93 -6.15 17.12 7.57
C ARG A 93 -4.77 16.49 7.73
N VAL A 94 -4.50 15.38 7.04
CA VAL A 94 -3.22 14.67 7.12
C VAL A 94 -2.44 14.87 5.82
N VAL A 95 -2.94 14.30 4.72
CA VAL A 95 -2.20 14.26 3.44
C VAL A 95 -1.93 15.67 2.90
N ASP A 96 -2.97 16.50 2.79
CA ASP A 96 -2.82 17.85 2.24
C ASP A 96 -1.85 18.71 3.07
N ARG A 97 -1.79 18.50 4.40
CA ARG A 97 -0.88 19.24 5.29
C ARG A 97 0.56 18.75 5.19
N ALA A 98 0.74 17.43 5.03
CA ALA A 98 2.06 16.83 4.84
C ALA A 98 2.69 17.29 3.51
N LEU A 99 1.91 17.26 2.43
CA LEU A 99 2.39 17.62 1.08
C LEU A 99 2.49 19.14 0.85
N HIS A 100 1.65 19.95 1.50
CA HIS A 100 1.59 21.40 1.28
C HIS A 100 1.80 22.22 2.57
N PRO A 101 2.99 22.13 3.21
CA PRO A 101 3.26 22.89 4.42
C PRO A 101 3.34 24.39 4.13
N LYS A 102 2.68 25.21 4.95
CA LYS A 102 2.68 26.68 4.80
C LYS A 102 4.03 27.32 5.11
N ARG A 103 4.85 26.65 5.94
CA ARG A 103 6.13 27.17 6.45
C ARG A 103 7.07 26.00 6.70
N ARG A 104 8.36 26.28 6.63
CA ARG A 104 9.43 25.34 6.99
C ARG A 104 10.15 25.84 8.23
N VAL A 105 10.43 24.92 9.16
CA VAL A 105 11.23 25.19 10.37
C VAL A 105 12.39 24.20 10.42
N ALA A 106 13.50 24.60 11.04
CA ALA A 106 14.66 23.74 11.25
C ALA A 106 14.67 23.27 12.71
N ILE A 107 14.71 21.96 12.92
CA ILE A 107 14.76 21.33 14.25
C ILE A 107 16.01 20.46 14.28
N ALA A 108 16.87 20.67 15.28
CA ALA A 108 18.04 19.84 15.51
C ALA A 108 17.71 18.72 16.49
N VAL A 109 17.97 17.46 16.10
CA VAL A 109 17.79 16.28 16.95
C VAL A 109 19.16 15.70 17.28
N VAL A 110 19.49 15.61 18.57
CA VAL A 110 20.76 15.04 19.05
C VAL A 110 20.56 13.56 19.37
N GLY A 111 21.08 12.69 18.51
CA GLY A 111 20.97 11.24 18.65
C GLY A 111 22.32 10.54 18.77
N LYS A 112 22.32 9.31 19.31
CA LYS A 112 23.49 8.44 19.43
C LYS A 112 23.83 7.73 18.11
N TYR A 113 22.80 7.36 17.34
CA TYR A 113 22.91 6.63 16.07
C TYR A 113 22.16 7.35 14.94
N VAL A 114 22.56 8.59 14.65
CA VAL A 114 21.84 9.46 13.69
C VAL A 114 21.83 8.87 12.26
N GLN A 115 22.80 8.02 11.93
CA GLN A 115 22.88 7.36 10.61
C GLN A 115 21.82 6.28 10.40
N LEU A 116 21.22 5.74 11.47
CA LEU A 116 20.14 4.77 11.38
C LEU A 116 18.81 5.51 11.59
N GLN A 117 18.22 6.01 10.50
CA GLN A 117 16.98 6.78 10.61
C GLN A 117 15.83 6.00 11.26
N ASP A 118 15.78 4.68 11.08
CA ASP A 118 14.78 3.81 11.70
C ASP A 118 14.85 3.81 13.24
N ALA A 119 16.02 4.09 13.85
CA ALA A 119 16.18 4.15 15.31
C ALA A 119 15.39 5.30 15.95
N TYR A 120 15.02 6.30 15.15
CA TYR A 120 14.32 7.50 15.61
C TYR A 120 12.99 7.72 14.86
N LYS A 121 12.48 6.70 14.16
CA LYS A 121 11.28 6.83 13.31
C LYS A 121 10.10 7.41 14.07
N SER A 122 9.77 6.89 15.25
CA SER A 122 8.67 7.43 16.06
C SER A 122 8.88 8.87 16.53
N ILE A 123 10.13 9.33 16.63
CA ILE A 123 10.45 10.73 16.96
C ILE A 123 10.30 11.63 15.72
N TYR A 124 10.60 11.11 14.53
CA TYR A 124 10.37 11.85 13.28
C TYR A 124 8.89 11.92 12.89
N GLU A 125 8.07 10.94 13.31
CA GLU A 125 6.63 10.92 13.04
C GLU A 125 5.78 11.66 14.10
N ALA A 126 6.34 12.00 15.28
CA ALA A 126 5.63 12.67 16.37
C ALA A 126 5.61 14.20 16.25
#